data_AF-A0A7X6UNH2-F1
#
_entry.id   AF-A0A7X6UNH2-F1
#
_cell.length_a   1.000
_cell.length_b   1.000
_cell.length_c   1.000
_cell.angle_alpha   90.00
_cell.angle_beta   90.00
_cell.angle_gamma   90.00
#
_symmetry.space_group_name_H-M   'P 1'
#
loop_
_entity.id
_entity.type
_entity.pdbx_description
1 polymer ?
#
loop_
_entity_poly.entity_id
_entity_poly.type
_entity_poly.pdbx_seq_one_letter_code
_entity_poly.pdbx_strand_id
1 'polypeptide(L)' 'MAEMASYEEQYLKPIEIDRRQCVYISKRNHEVLTSLIRSLSQKGLTVGGYIDNVITEHLEKHKAEINHIYRRERNDLI' A
#
# COMPACT_ATOMS: atom_id res chain seq x y z
N MET A 1 24.83 8.46 -8.84
CA MET A 1 23.45 8.18 -9.26
C MET A 1 22.84 7.31 -8.19
N ALA A 2 22.36 7.94 -7.12
CA ALA A 2 21.83 7.25 -5.95
C ALA A 2 20.30 7.41 -5.94
N GLU A 3 19.62 6.35 -5.50
CA GLU A 3 18.23 6.33 -5.04
C GLU A 3 17.11 6.29 -6.10
N MET A 4 17.27 5.43 -7.10
CA MET A 4 16.15 4.62 -7.57
C MET A 4 16.31 3.20 -7.00
N ALA A 5 16.27 3.05 -5.67
CA ALA A 5 15.59 1.86 -5.18
C ALA A 5 14.13 2.12 -5.60
N SER A 6 13.77 1.58 -6.76
CA SER A 6 12.81 2.19 -7.68
C SER A 6 11.43 2.23 -7.01
N TYR A 7 10.64 3.27 -7.27
CA TYR A 7 9.20 3.29 -6.91
C TYR A 7 8.52 1.95 -7.25
N GLU A 8 8.98 1.31 -8.32
CA GLU A 8 8.57 -0.03 -8.75
C GLU A 8 8.92 -1.13 -7.72
N GLU A 9 10.12 -1.09 -7.16
CA GLU A 9 10.56 -2.01 -6.11
C GLU A 9 9.84 -1.77 -4.79
N GLN A 10 9.32 -0.56 -4.53
CA GLN A 10 8.62 -0.31 -3.27
C GLN A 10 7.12 -0.62 -3.38
N TYR A 11 6.48 -0.24 -4.47
CA TYR A 11 5.02 -0.27 -4.58
C TYR A 11 4.49 -1.21 -5.66
N LEU A 12 5.29 -1.54 -6.68
CA LEU A 12 4.90 -2.39 -7.81
C LEU A 12 5.43 -3.83 -7.69
N LYS A 13 5.78 -4.26 -6.47
CA LYS A 13 6.09 -5.65 -6.18
C LYS A 13 4.81 -6.51 -6.18
N PRO A 14 4.77 -7.62 -6.95
CA PRO A 14 3.71 -8.61 -6.84
C PRO A 14 3.70 -9.17 -5.42
N ILE A 15 2.52 -9.20 -4.80
CA ILE A 15 2.32 -9.82 -3.50
C ILE A 15 1.14 -10.77 -3.53
N GLU A 16 1.26 -11.87 -2.79
CA GLU A 16 0.16 -12.80 -2.55
C GLU A 16 -0.49 -12.45 -1.22
N ILE A 17 -1.71 -11.92 -1.29
CA ILE A 17 -2.52 -11.62 -0.11
C ILE A 17 -3.35 -12.86 0.23
N ASP A 18 -2.95 -13.58 1.28
CA ASP A 18 -3.62 -14.80 1.78
C ASP A 18 -5.05 -14.51 2.28
N ARG A 19 -5.24 -13.41 3.01
CA ARG A 19 -6.53 -13.00 3.60
C ARG A 19 -6.92 -11.58 3.20
N ARG A 20 -7.58 -11.46 2.06
CA ARG A 20 -7.99 -10.16 1.51
C ARG A 20 -9.14 -9.55 2.31
N GLN A 21 -8.97 -8.30 2.73
CA GLN A 21 -10.05 -7.45 3.23
C GLN A 21 -10.42 -6.43 2.15
N CYS A 22 -11.71 -6.29 1.85
CA CYS A 22 -12.17 -5.32 0.87
C CYS A 22 -12.28 -3.93 1.51
N VAL A 23 -11.65 -2.93 0.91
CA VAL A 23 -11.78 -1.52 1.30
C VAL A 23 -12.32 -0.71 0.13
N TYR A 24 -13.12 0.31 0.44
CA TYR A 24 -13.62 1.24 -0.57
C TYR A 24 -12.60 2.36 -0.78
N ILE A 25 -12.33 2.66 -2.05
CA ILE A 25 -11.55 3.83 -2.47
C ILE A 25 -12.36 4.66 -3.45
N SER A 26 -11.95 5.90 -3.69
CA SER A 26 -12.61 6.74 -4.69
C SER A 26 -12.53 6.10 -6.09
N LYS A 27 -13.59 6.27 -6.89
CA LYS A 27 -13.64 5.79 -8.27
C LYS A 27 -12.45 6.31 -9.09
N ARG A 28 -12.10 7.58 -8.93
CA ARG A 28 -10.95 8.20 -9.59
C ARG A 28 -9.64 7.49 -9.25
N ASN A 29 -9.39 7.20 -7.97
CA ASN A 29 -8.18 6.49 -7.57
C ASN A 29 -8.17 5.09 -8.16
N HIS A 30 -9.29 4.38 -8.09
CA HIS A 30 -9.41 3.05 -8.68
C HIS A 30 -9.11 3.05 -10.19
N GLU A 31 -9.62 4.02 -10.94
CA GLU A 31 -9.38 4.16 -12.39
C GLU A 31 -7.91 4.42 -12.72
N VAL A 32 -7.25 5.32 -11.98
CA VAL A 32 -5.81 5.59 -12.15
C VAL A 32 -4.99 4.35 -11.86
N LEU A 33 -5.23 3.69 -10.73
CA LEU A 33 -4.49 2.48 -10.35
C LEU A 33 -4.71 1.36 -11.36
N THR A 34 -5.95 1.15 -11.79
CA THR A 34 -6.27 0.14 -12.80
C THR A 34 -5.54 0.41 -14.11
N SER A 35 -5.48 1.66 -14.54
CA SER A 35 -4.77 2.05 -15.78
C SER A 35 -3.26 1.81 -15.64
N LEU A 36 -2.68 2.18 -14.50
CA LEU A 36 -1.27 1.96 -14.20
C LEU A 36 -0.92 0.47 -14.22
N ILE A 37 -1.64 -0.36 -13.47
CA ILE A 37 -1.36 -1.81 -13.38
C ILE A 37 -1.50 -2.48 -14.76
N ARG A 38 -2.52 -2.10 -15.54
CA ARG A 38 -2.71 -2.66 -16.89
C ARG A 38 -1.57 -2.29 -17.84
N SER A 39 -1.07 -1.06 -17.78
CA SER A 39 0.03 -0.62 -18.64
C SER A 39 1.35 -1.33 -18.37
N LEU A 40 1.61 -1.75 -17.12
CA LEU A 40 2.86 -2.41 -16.74
C LEU A 40 2.94 -3.89 -17.18
N SER A 41 1.81 -4.52 -17.50
CA SER A 41 1.75 -5.92 -17.97
C SER A 41 2.50 -6.95 -17.10
N GLN A 42 2.72 -6.64 -15.82
CA GLN A 42 3.51 -7.46 -14.91
C GLN A 42 2.64 -8.53 -14.23
N LYS A 43 3.06 -9.79 -14.33
CA LYS A 43 2.33 -10.92 -13.72
C LYS A 43 2.29 -10.78 -12.19
N GLY A 44 1.11 -10.96 -11.61
CA GLY A 44 0.89 -10.93 -10.15
C GLY A 44 0.73 -9.55 -9.55
N LEU A 45 0.95 -8.48 -10.32
CA LEU A 45 0.66 -7.13 -9.87
C LEU A 45 -0.85 -6.86 -9.97
N THR A 46 -1.46 -6.43 -8.88
CA THR A 46 -2.90 -6.16 -8.80
C THR A 46 -3.15 -4.82 -8.11
N VAL A 47 -4.31 -4.22 -8.36
CA VAL A 47 -4.72 -3.00 -7.64
C VAL A 47 -4.72 -3.24 -6.12
N GLY A 48 -5.21 -4.40 -5.68
CA GLY A 48 -5.20 -4.79 -4.27
C GLY A 48 -3.78 -4.91 -3.71
N GLY A 49 -2.86 -5.56 -4.44
CA GLY A 49 -1.47 -5.69 -4.03
C GLY A 49 -0.72 -4.36 -3.97
N TYR A 50 -0.96 -3.46 -4.92
CA TYR A 50 -0.41 -2.11 -4.89
C TYR A 50 -0.90 -1.33 -3.65
N ILE A 51 -2.21 -1.36 -3.40
CA ILE A 51 -2.80 -0.66 -2.25
C ILE A 51 -2.22 -1.21 -0.94
N ASP A 52 -2.07 -2.53 -0.83
CA ASP A 52 -1.51 -3.18 0.35
C ASP A 52 -0.03 -2.76 0.60
N ASN A 53 0.79 -2.71 -0.45
CA ASN A 53 2.17 -2.19 -0.35
C ASN A 53 2.21 -0.74 0.14
N VAL A 54 1.35 0.13 -0.41
CA VAL A 54 1.26 1.55 -0.01
C VAL A 54 0.80 1.69 1.43
N ILE A 55 -0.25 0.97 1.83
CA ILE A 55 -0.78 1.02 3.19
C ILE A 55 0.26 0.49 4.18
N THR A 56 0.92 -0.63 3.87
CA THR A 56 1.96 -1.22 4.73
C THR A 56 3.08 -0.23 4.99
N GLU A 57 3.63 0.38 3.93
CA GLU A 57 4.70 1.38 4.11
C GLU A 57 4.22 2.61 4.88
N HIS A 58 3.00 3.09 4.59
CA HIS A 58 2.43 4.22 5.30
C HIS A 58 2.28 3.94 6.81
N LEU A 59 1.79 2.75 7.18
CA LEU A 59 1.64 2.36 8.57
C LEU A 59 3.00 2.25 9.27
N GLU A 60 4.00 1.66 8.62
CA GLU A 60 5.35 1.54 9.19
C GLU A 60 6.01 2.91 9.38
N LYS A 61 5.93 3.78 8.37
CA LYS A 61 6.54 5.11 8.40
C LYS A 61 5.90 6.04 9.42
N HIS A 62 4.59 5.94 9.62
CA HIS A 62 3.83 6.82 10.52
C HIS A 62 3.45 6.14 11.85
N LYS A 63 4.01 4.96 12.14
CA LYS A 63 3.72 4.15 13.33
C LYS A 63 3.71 4.96 14.63
N ALA A 64 4.74 5.81 14.84
CA ALA A 64 4.85 6.62 16.05
C ALA A 64 3.69 7.63 16.21
N GLU A 65 3.31 8.30 15.13
CA GLU A 65 2.21 9.27 15.11
C GLU A 65 0.87 8.56 15.31
N ILE A 66 0.66 7.44 14.60
CA ILE A 66 -0.55 6.63 14.72
C ILE A 66 -0.71 6.12 16.16
N ASN A 67 0.34 5.58 16.76
CA ASN A 67 0.34 5.13 18.13
C ASN A 67 0.09 6.28 19.12
N HIS A 68 0.69 7.45 18.90
CA HIS A 68 0.43 8.62 19.74
C HIS A 68 -1.04 9.02 19.73
N ILE A 69 -1.69 9.04 18.55
CA ILE A 69 -3.12 9.34 18.40
C ILE A 69 -3.98 8.24 19.06
N TYR A 70 -3.61 6.97 18.89
CA TYR A 70 -4.36 5.83 19.40
C TYR A 70 -4.29 5.67 20.93
N ARG A 71 -3.16 6.04 21.56
CA ARG A 71 -2.88 5.88 23.01
C ARG A 71 -3.86 6.60 23.97
N ARG A 72 -4.98 7.14 23.49
CA ARG A 72 -6.08 7.59 24.36
C ARG A 72 -6.61 6.46 25.25
N GLU A 73 -6.48 5.19 24.85
CA GLU A 73 -6.84 4.02 25.67
C GLU A 73 -5.72 2.95 25.72
N ARG A 74 -4.79 3.12 26.67
CA ARG A 74 -3.95 2.11 27.34
C ARG A 74 -2.92 1.23 26.57
N ASN A 75 -2.77 1.21 25.24
CA ASN A 75 -1.63 0.52 24.57
C ASN A 75 -1.32 1.03 23.14
N ASP A 76 -0.20 0.60 22.54
CA ASP A 76 0.13 0.81 21.11
C ASP A 76 -0.75 -0.04 20.18
N LEU A 77 -1.13 0.49 19.02
CA LEU A 77 -1.93 -0.20 18.01
C LEU A 77 -1.06 -1.05 17.06
N ILE A 78 0.11 -0.53 16.69
CA ILE A 78 1.01 -1.11 15.69
C ILE A 78 2.45 -1.09 16.15
#